data_AF-A0A9D4QR94-F1
#
_entry.id   AF-A0A9D4QR94-F1
#
_cell.length_a   1.000
_cell.length_b   1.000
_cell.length_c   1.000
_cell.angle_alpha   90.00
_cell.angle_beta   90.00
_cell.angle_gamma   90.00
#
_symmetry.space_group_name_H-M   'P 1'
#
loop_
_entity.id
_entity.type
_entity.pdbx_description
1 polymer ?
#
loop_
_entity_poly.entity_id
_entity_poly.type
_entity_poly.pdbx_seq_one_letter_code
_entity_poly.pdbx_strand_id
1 'polypeptide(L)'
;MNLDTSHQGARELLERNGFSVSRSPVPKSRNPVDITIEHRINRHAKCHGGIIGFSRNYSAYYRWSTTRPCRAQYVEAALQMTDMASEDCSVHKELEPSQLQDSKTFVTKVVDALCNFTNPFDVENALDELYCLSSGVPAIPEAAVNLLEAVYIGRAAM
;
A
#
# COMPACT_ATOMS: atom_id res chain seq x y z
N MET A 1 -31.42 26.11 9.80
CA MET A 1 -30.48 26.96 10.56
C MET A 1 -30.63 28.37 10.02
N ASN A 2 -30.97 29.35 10.84
CA ASN A 2 -31.15 30.73 10.38
C ASN A 2 -29.79 31.45 10.45
N LEU A 3 -29.22 31.77 9.29
CA LEU A 3 -27.88 32.35 9.15
C LEU A 3 -27.79 33.74 9.80
N ASP A 4 -28.86 34.53 9.71
CA ASP A 4 -28.88 35.92 10.18
C ASP A 4 -28.84 36.04 11.72
N THR A 5 -29.28 34.99 12.42
CA THR A 5 -29.29 34.95 13.90
C THR A 5 -28.07 34.24 14.47
N SER A 6 -27.54 33.23 13.77
CA SER A 6 -26.43 32.42 14.25
C SER A 6 -25.06 32.96 13.84
N HIS A 7 -24.96 33.61 12.67
CA HIS A 7 -23.70 34.08 12.07
C HIS A 7 -23.93 35.44 11.40
N GLN A 8 -24.14 36.48 12.21
CA GLN A 8 -24.37 37.85 11.72
C GLN A 8 -23.23 38.29 10.79
N GLY A 9 -23.61 38.86 9.64
CA GLY A 9 -22.67 39.30 8.60
C GLY A 9 -22.24 38.21 7.60
N ALA A 10 -22.52 36.93 7.85
CA ALA A 10 -22.19 35.85 6.91
C ALA A 10 -22.95 35.99 5.59
N ARG A 11 -24.20 36.46 5.63
CA ARG A 11 -25.01 36.71 4.43
C ARG A 11 -24.38 37.78 3.54
N GLU A 12 -24.02 38.91 4.14
CA GLU A 12 -23.41 40.03 3.40
C GLU A 12 -22.02 39.68 2.87
N LEU A 13 -21.25 38.87 3.61
CA LEU A 13 -19.97 38.31 3.15
C LEU A 13 -20.15 37.42 1.91
N LEU A 14 -21.15 36.54 1.91
CA LEU A 14 -21.45 35.65 0.78
C LEU A 14 -21.96 36.43 -0.44
N GLU A 15 -22.84 37.41 -0.23
CA GLU A 15 -23.36 38.30 -1.29
C GLU A 15 -22.25 39.13 -1.93
N ARG A 16 -21.18 39.46 -1.19
CA ARG A 16 -19.99 40.16 -1.68
C ARG A 16 -18.91 39.24 -2.26
N ASN A 17 -19.23 37.97 -2.55
CA ASN A 17 -18.28 36.95 -3.01
C ASN A 17 -17.06 36.78 -2.08
N GLY A 18 -17.25 36.91 -0.76
CA GLY A 18 -16.21 36.74 0.26
C GLY A 18 -15.74 35.30 0.46
N PHE A 19 -15.89 34.46 -0.55
CA PHE A 19 -15.34 33.11 -0.57
C PHE A 19 -14.56 32.91 -1.87
N SER A 20 -13.38 32.30 -1.76
CA SER A 20 -12.54 31.93 -2.89
C SER A 20 -12.61 30.42 -3.08
N VAL A 21 -12.91 29.99 -4.30
CA VAL A 21 -12.80 28.58 -4.69
C VAL A 21 -11.48 28.41 -5.44
N SER A 22 -10.42 28.01 -4.72
CA SER A 22 -9.17 27.63 -5.37
C SER A 22 -9.34 26.27 -6.05
N ARG A 23 -9.30 26.25 -7.38
CA ARG A 23 -9.34 25.01 -8.17
C ARG A 23 -7.92 24.49 -8.36
N SER A 24 -7.66 23.28 -7.86
CA SER A 24 -6.42 22.58 -8.19
C SER A 24 -6.32 22.36 -9.71
N PRO A 25 -5.16 22.60 -10.35
CA PRO A 25 -4.97 22.30 -11.77
C PRO A 25 -4.95 20.78 -12.06
N VAL A 26 -4.86 19.94 -11.02
CA VAL A 26 -4.81 18.48 -11.14
C VAL A 26 -6.21 17.91 -11.37
N PRO A 27 -6.46 17.17 -12.48
CA PRO A 27 -7.79 16.66 -12.83
C PRO A 27 -8.44 15.77 -11.77
N LYS A 28 -7.65 15.00 -11.02
CA LYS A 28 -8.09 14.06 -9.97
C LYS A 28 -8.54 14.76 -8.66
N SER A 29 -8.41 16.08 -8.56
CA SER A 29 -8.66 16.83 -7.33
C SER A 29 -9.78 17.87 -7.50
N ARG A 30 -10.69 17.64 -8.46
CA ARG A 30 -11.69 18.64 -8.87
C ARG A 30 -12.99 18.63 -8.06
N ASN A 31 -13.21 17.62 -7.22
CA ASN A 31 -14.40 17.56 -6.37
C ASN A 31 -14.01 17.65 -4.88
N PRO A 32 -14.42 18.69 -4.14
CA PRO A 32 -14.13 18.82 -2.71
C PRO A 32 -14.71 17.67 -1.87
N VAL A 33 -15.79 17.03 -2.33
CA VAL A 33 -16.32 15.80 -1.71
C VAL A 33 -15.33 14.65 -1.86
N ASP A 34 -14.73 14.51 -3.03
CA ASP A 34 -13.76 13.47 -3.35
C ASP A 34 -12.45 13.69 -2.57
N ILE A 35 -11.95 14.93 -2.50
CA ILE A 35 -10.80 15.29 -1.64
C ILE A 35 -11.07 14.96 -0.18
N THR A 36 -12.28 15.22 0.33
CA THR A 36 -12.62 14.92 1.72
C THR A 36 -12.68 13.41 1.96
N ILE A 37 -13.22 12.65 1.02
CA ILE A 37 -13.22 11.19 1.06
C ILE A 37 -11.78 10.67 1.02
N GLU A 38 -10.95 11.14 0.09
CA GLU A 38 -9.58 10.67 -0.11
C GLU A 38 -8.66 11.02 1.07
N HIS A 39 -8.67 12.28 1.51
CA HIS A 39 -7.75 12.80 2.53
C HIS A 39 -8.19 12.56 3.97
N ARG A 40 -9.49 12.35 4.23
CA ARG A 40 -9.99 12.00 5.56
C ARG A 40 -10.45 10.56 5.63
N ILE A 41 -11.51 10.18 4.92
CA ILE A 41 -12.14 8.87 5.13
C ILE A 41 -11.22 7.72 4.69
N ASN A 42 -10.69 7.77 3.47
CA ASN A 42 -9.77 6.77 2.92
C ASN A 42 -8.43 6.78 3.63
N ARG A 43 -7.89 7.96 3.95
CA ARG A 43 -6.68 8.06 4.77
C ARG A 43 -6.86 7.38 6.12
N HIS A 44 -7.93 7.72 6.86
CA HIS A 44 -8.25 7.07 8.13
C HIS A 44 -8.53 5.57 7.97
N ALA A 45 -9.06 5.12 6.83
CA ALA A 45 -9.28 3.70 6.55
C ALA A 45 -8.01 2.93 6.13
N LYS A 46 -6.99 3.60 5.60
CA LYS A 46 -5.77 3.00 5.03
C LYS A 46 -4.52 3.17 5.90
N CYS A 47 -4.57 3.94 7.00
CA CYS A 47 -3.46 4.04 7.95
C CYS A 47 -3.26 2.74 8.76
N HIS A 48 -2.11 2.59 9.41
CA HIS A 48 -1.77 1.45 10.28
C HIS A 48 -2.65 1.50 11.55
N GLY A 49 -3.86 0.92 11.46
CA GLY A 49 -4.98 1.07 12.40
C GLY A 49 -6.35 1.38 11.75
N GLY A 50 -6.39 1.59 10.43
CA GLY A 50 -7.60 1.97 9.70
C GLY A 50 -8.67 0.88 9.66
N ILE A 51 -9.95 1.27 9.53
CA ILE A 51 -11.19 0.46 9.70
C ILE A 51 -10.89 -0.98 10.15
N ILE A 52 -10.41 -1.12 11.40
CA ILE A 52 -10.33 -2.42 12.06
C ILE A 52 -11.74 -2.75 12.49
N GLY A 53 -12.40 -3.57 11.68
CA GLY A 53 -13.79 -3.93 11.85
C GLY A 53 -14.57 -3.66 10.58
N PHE A 54 -14.63 -4.65 9.70
CA PHE A 54 -15.90 -4.92 9.04
C PHE A 54 -16.99 -4.83 10.12
N SER A 55 -18.04 -4.07 9.83
CA SER A 55 -19.17 -3.84 10.71
C SER A 55 -19.41 -5.05 11.64
N ARG A 56 -19.36 -4.86 12.97
CA ARG A 56 -19.77 -5.89 13.96
C ARG A 56 -21.17 -6.44 13.69
N ASN A 57 -21.94 -5.76 12.85
CA ASN A 57 -23.16 -6.27 12.26
C ASN A 57 -22.83 -7.18 11.05
N TYR A 58 -22.63 -8.47 11.37
CA TYR A 58 -22.41 -9.55 10.38
C TYR A 58 -23.51 -9.61 9.31
N SER A 59 -24.76 -9.31 9.66
CA SER A 59 -25.88 -9.32 8.69
C SER A 59 -25.73 -8.25 7.61
N ALA A 60 -25.17 -7.09 7.95
CA ALA A 60 -24.89 -6.03 7.00
C ALA A 60 -23.73 -6.41 6.08
N TYR A 61 -22.66 -7.01 6.64
CA TYR A 61 -21.55 -7.53 5.86
C TYR A 61 -22.00 -8.60 4.88
N TYR A 62 -22.75 -9.60 5.36
CA TYR A 62 -23.23 -10.70 4.54
C TYR A 62 -24.11 -10.19 3.40
N ARG A 63 -25.10 -9.34 3.70
CA ARG A 63 -25.94 -8.71 2.66
C ARG A 63 -25.11 -7.93 1.64
N TRP A 64 -24.13 -7.15 2.10
CA TRP A 64 -23.26 -6.41 1.19
C TRP A 64 -22.45 -7.35 0.30
N SER A 65 -21.82 -8.38 0.86
CA SER A 65 -21.03 -9.37 0.12
C SER A 65 -21.87 -10.15 -0.89
N THR A 66 -23.07 -10.60 -0.51
CA THR A 66 -23.97 -11.35 -1.38
C THR A 66 -24.57 -10.48 -2.49
N THR A 67 -24.90 -9.22 -2.20
CA THR A 67 -25.54 -8.32 -3.20
C THR A 67 -24.55 -7.54 -4.04
N ARG A 68 -23.26 -7.50 -3.67
CA ARG A 68 -22.21 -6.75 -4.38
C ARG A 68 -22.14 -7.08 -5.87
N PRO A 69 -22.16 -8.36 -6.32
CA PRO A 69 -22.11 -8.67 -7.75
C PRO A 69 -23.30 -8.10 -8.52
N CYS A 70 -24.52 -8.23 -7.96
CA CYS A 70 -25.74 -7.70 -8.57
C CYS A 70 -25.72 -6.17 -8.65
N ARG A 71 -25.22 -5.49 -7.61
CA ARG A 71 -25.03 -4.03 -7.63
C ARG A 71 -24.02 -3.60 -8.69
N ALA A 72 -22.95 -4.36 -8.89
CA ALA A 72 -21.98 -4.08 -9.95
C ALA A 72 -22.62 -4.20 -11.33
N GLN A 73 -23.45 -5.24 -11.56
CA GLN A 73 -24.19 -5.42 -12.82
C GLN A 73 -25.14 -4.25 -13.11
N TYR A 74 -25.85 -3.73 -12.10
CA TYR A 74 -26.73 -2.57 -12.30
C TYR A 74 -25.96 -1.30 -12.65
N VAL A 75 -24.79 -1.10 -12.05
CA VAL A 75 -23.91 0.04 -12.39
C VAL A 75 -23.39 -0.11 -13.81
N GLU A 76 -22.96 -1.31 -14.20
CA GLU A 76 -22.50 -1.60 -15.56
C GLU A 76 -23.60 -1.36 -16.59
N ALA A 77 -24.82 -1.86 -16.35
CA ALA A 77 -25.97 -1.62 -17.22
C ALA A 77 -26.32 -0.12 -17.31
N ALA A 78 -26.24 0.62 -16.20
CA ALA A 78 -26.45 2.07 -16.21
C ALA A 78 -25.39 2.81 -17.05
N LEU A 79 -24.11 2.43 -16.92
CA LEU A 79 -23.02 3.00 -17.71
C LEU A 79 -23.18 2.70 -19.20
N GLN A 80 -23.60 1.48 -19.55
CA GLN A 80 -23.92 1.09 -20.93
C GLN A 80 -25.07 1.92 -21.50
N MET A 81 -26.14 2.12 -20.73
CA MET A 81 -27.29 2.94 -21.16
C MET A 81 -26.93 4.42 -21.37
N THR A 82 -25.93 4.93 -20.66
CA THR A 82 -25.47 6.32 -20.79
C THR A 82 -24.32 6.50 -21.78
N ASP A 83 -23.92 5.45 -22.52
CA ASP A 83 -22.74 5.43 -23.40
C ASP A 83 -21.44 5.85 -22.68
N MET A 84 -21.37 5.53 -21.38
CA MET A 84 -20.23 5.79 -20.49
C MET A 84 -19.46 4.51 -20.17
N ALA A 85 -19.84 3.38 -20.78
CA ALA A 85 -19.10 2.14 -20.67
C ALA A 85 -17.84 2.24 -21.55
N SER A 86 -16.69 2.58 -20.96
CA SER A 86 -15.41 2.51 -21.66
C SER A 86 -14.90 1.06 -21.71
N GLU A 87 -14.49 0.59 -22.88
CA GLU A 87 -13.86 -0.73 -23.07
C GLU A 87 -12.64 -0.95 -22.15
N ASP A 88 -11.96 0.15 -21.80
CA ASP A 88 -10.80 0.19 -20.88
C ASP A 88 -11.14 -0.17 -19.42
N CYS A 89 -12.41 -0.16 -19.01
CA CYS A 89 -12.79 -0.52 -17.63
C CYS A 89 -12.67 -2.02 -17.33
N SER A 90 -12.43 -2.85 -18.34
CA SER A 90 -12.32 -4.31 -18.21
C SER A 90 -10.93 -4.79 -17.82
N VAL A 91 -9.90 -3.95 -17.97
CA VAL A 91 -8.53 -4.32 -17.61
C VAL A 91 -8.42 -4.27 -16.09
N HIS A 92 -8.38 -5.45 -15.47
CA HIS A 92 -8.09 -5.59 -14.05
C HIS A 92 -6.91 -4.67 -13.71
N LYS A 93 -7.03 -3.87 -12.65
CA LYS A 93 -6.02 -2.87 -12.28
C LYS A 93 -4.59 -3.44 -12.18
N GLU A 94 -4.46 -4.72 -11.86
CA GLU A 94 -3.19 -5.45 -11.78
C GLU A 94 -2.55 -5.74 -13.15
N LEU A 95 -3.34 -5.72 -14.23
CA LEU A 95 -2.90 -5.84 -15.62
C LEU A 95 -2.59 -4.47 -16.26
N GLU A 96 -2.72 -3.38 -15.49
CA GLU A 96 -2.31 -2.07 -15.97
C GLU A 96 -0.80 -2.08 -16.24
N PRO A 97 -0.32 -1.53 -17.38
CA PRO A 97 1.10 -1.53 -17.72
C PRO A 97 2.01 -0.97 -16.61
N SER A 98 1.55 0.02 -15.86
CA SER A 98 2.28 0.59 -14.71
C SER A 98 2.50 -0.45 -13.60
N GLN A 99 1.45 -1.20 -13.23
CA GLN A 99 1.51 -2.24 -12.20
C GLN A 99 2.35 -3.44 -12.63
N LEU A 100 2.33 -3.79 -13.92
CA LEU A 100 3.20 -4.83 -14.47
C LEU A 100 4.68 -4.45 -14.43
N GLN A 101 5.02 -3.18 -14.72
CA GLN A 101 6.41 -2.70 -14.62
C GLN A 101 6.90 -2.65 -13.18
N ASP A 102 6.07 -2.21 -12.25
CA ASP A 102 6.39 -2.22 -10.82
C ASP A 102 6.62 -3.66 -10.34
N SER A 103 5.70 -4.56 -10.68
CA SER A 103 5.82 -6.00 -10.34
C SER A 103 7.10 -6.61 -10.89
N LYS A 104 7.43 -6.33 -12.16
CA LYS A 104 8.68 -6.77 -12.79
C LYS A 104 9.90 -6.24 -12.02
N THR A 105 9.89 -4.95 -11.67
CA THR A 105 10.97 -4.32 -10.91
C THR A 105 11.16 -4.98 -9.54
N PHE A 106 10.08 -5.31 -8.84
CA PHE A 106 10.16 -5.99 -7.55
C PHE A 106 10.69 -7.41 -7.67
N VAL A 107 10.23 -8.17 -8.66
CA VAL A 107 10.76 -9.52 -8.93
C VAL A 107 12.24 -9.46 -9.26
N THR A 108 12.67 -8.53 -10.12
CA THR A 108 14.08 -8.34 -10.45
C THR A 108 14.91 -8.04 -9.20
N LYS A 109 14.45 -7.15 -8.31
CA LYS A 109 15.16 -6.87 -7.05
C LYS A 109 15.33 -8.09 -6.16
N VAL A 110 14.32 -8.96 -6.08
CA VAL A 110 14.40 -10.21 -5.29
C VAL A 110 15.39 -11.18 -5.91
N VAL A 111 15.34 -11.35 -7.24
CA VAL A 111 16.28 -12.20 -7.97
C VAL A 111 17.70 -11.68 -7.81
N ASP A 112 17.92 -10.38 -8.00
CA ASP A 112 19.23 -9.75 -7.83
C ASP A 112 19.75 -9.92 -6.40
N ALA A 113 18.90 -9.78 -5.38
CA ALA A 113 19.29 -10.01 -4.00
C ALA A 113 19.75 -11.46 -3.76
N LEU A 114 18.99 -12.45 -4.28
CA LEU A 114 19.34 -13.87 -4.15
C LEU A 114 20.62 -14.22 -4.90
N CYS A 115 20.81 -13.67 -6.11
CA CYS A 115 22.03 -13.89 -6.89
C CYS A 115 23.26 -13.25 -6.25
N ASN A 116 23.09 -12.18 -5.48
CA ASN A 116 24.18 -11.52 -4.75
C ASN A 116 24.48 -12.15 -3.39
N PHE A 117 23.65 -13.07 -2.90
CA PHE A 117 23.94 -13.78 -1.65
C PHE A 117 25.04 -14.81 -1.87
N THR A 118 25.92 -14.95 -0.88
CA THR A 118 26.93 -15.99 -0.87
C THR A 118 26.24 -17.34 -0.75
N ASN A 119 26.49 -18.24 -1.71
CA ASN A 119 25.93 -19.58 -1.69
C ASN A 119 26.57 -20.40 -0.55
N PRO A 120 25.83 -20.76 0.52
CA PRO A 120 26.38 -21.51 1.65
C PRO A 120 26.72 -22.97 1.32
N PHE A 121 26.30 -23.46 0.16
CA PHE A 121 26.50 -24.84 -0.29
C PHE A 121 27.49 -24.94 -1.45
N ASP A 122 28.19 -23.87 -1.80
CA ASP A 122 29.25 -23.92 -2.80
C ASP A 122 30.52 -24.53 -2.18
N VAL A 123 30.56 -25.86 -2.17
CA VAL A 123 31.66 -26.64 -1.58
C VAL A 123 32.91 -26.60 -2.47
N GLU A 124 32.75 -26.34 -3.78
CA GLU A 124 33.87 -26.30 -4.73
C GLU A 124 34.68 -25.00 -4.61
N ASN A 125 34.03 -23.88 -4.25
CA ASN A 125 34.67 -22.60 -3.93
C ASN A 125 34.72 -22.31 -2.43
N ALA A 126 34.63 -23.35 -1.59
CA ALA A 126 34.69 -23.18 -0.14
C ALA A 126 36.05 -22.60 0.26
N LEU A 127 36.03 -21.32 0.64
CA LEU A 127 37.19 -20.63 1.20
C LEU A 127 37.42 -21.16 2.62
N ASP A 128 38.68 -21.32 3.03
CA ASP A 128 39.06 -21.78 4.39
C ASP A 128 38.68 -20.77 5.51
N GLU A 129 38.08 -19.64 5.15
CA GLU A 129 37.68 -18.58 6.07
C GLU A 129 36.15 -18.59 6.31
N LEU A 130 35.74 -18.16 7.50
CA LEU A 130 34.33 -18.03 7.85
C LEU A 130 33.75 -16.76 7.22
N TYR A 131 32.61 -16.82 6.52
CA TYR A 131 31.95 -15.65 5.90
C TYR A 131 30.56 -15.40 6.48
N CYS A 132 30.16 -14.13 6.50
CA CYS A 132 28.78 -13.75 6.83
C CYS A 132 27.87 -13.94 5.61
N LEU A 133 26.90 -14.84 5.69
CA LEU A 133 26.01 -15.19 4.56
C LEU A 133 25.20 -14.02 4.00
N SER A 134 24.86 -13.04 4.84
CA SER A 134 24.07 -11.88 4.43
C SER A 134 24.89 -10.76 3.80
N SER A 135 26.18 -10.64 4.14
CA SER A 135 27.04 -9.55 3.62
C SER A 135 28.13 -10.03 2.66
N GLY A 136 28.42 -11.34 2.63
CA GLY A 136 29.53 -11.91 1.88
C GLY A 136 30.91 -11.47 2.36
N VAL A 137 31.00 -10.82 3.51
CA VAL A 137 32.26 -10.32 4.10
C VAL A 137 32.85 -11.39 5.03
N PRO A 138 34.19 -11.57 5.04
CA PRO A 138 34.83 -12.50 5.98
C PRO A 138 34.54 -12.09 7.42
N ALA A 139 34.39 -13.08 8.28
CA ALA A 139 34.21 -12.88 9.70
C ALA A 139 35.46 -12.23 10.30
N ILE A 140 35.24 -11.41 11.33
CA ILE A 140 36.33 -10.81 12.09
C ILE A 140 37.15 -11.97 12.71
N PRO A 141 38.50 -11.94 12.64
CA PRO A 141 39.33 -13.06 13.09
C PRO A 141 39.02 -13.53 14.52
N GLU A 142 38.77 -12.60 15.44
CA GLU A 142 38.41 -12.91 16.82
C GLU A 142 37.07 -13.67 16.93
N ALA A 143 36.08 -13.28 16.13
CA ALA A 143 34.79 -13.97 16.08
C ALA A 143 34.91 -15.34 15.40
N ALA A 144 35.74 -15.45 14.35
CA ALA A 144 36.00 -16.71 13.66
C ALA A 144 36.65 -17.74 14.60
N VAL A 145 37.69 -17.35 15.34
CA VAL A 145 38.35 -18.23 16.33
C VAL A 145 37.36 -18.66 17.42
N ASN A 146 36.61 -17.71 17.99
CA ASN A 146 35.59 -18.04 19.00
C ASN A 146 34.55 -19.03 18.49
N LEU A 147 34.08 -18.88 17.24
CA LEU A 147 33.08 -19.77 16.65
C LEU A 147 33.64 -21.15 16.33
N LEU A 148 34.88 -21.23 15.83
CA LEU A 148 35.54 -22.49 15.52
C LEU A 148 35.90 -23.28 16.79
N GLU A 149 36.31 -22.59 17.86
CA GLU A 149 36.71 -23.20 19.13
C GLU A 149 35.59 -23.27 20.17
N ALA A 150 34.38 -22.81 19.83
CA ALA A 150 33.25 -22.67 20.77
C ALA A 150 32.98 -23.95 21.59
N VAL A 151 33.09 -25.13 20.95
CA VAL A 151 32.88 -26.42 21.59
C VAL A 151 33.98 -26.73 22.61
N TYR A 152 35.23 -26.39 22.30
CA TYR A 152 36.36 -26.59 23.20
C TYR A 152 36.27 -25.65 24.40
N ILE A 153 36.03 -24.35 24.15
CA ILE A 153 35.86 -23.33 25.18
C ILE A 153 34.72 -23.71 26.12
N GLY A 154 33.57 -24.12 25.57
CA GLY A 154 32.40 -24.55 26.36
C GLY A 154 32.65 -25.79 27.22
N ARG A 155 33.51 -26.72 26.76
CA ARG A 155 33.91 -27.90 27.55
C ARG A 155 34.92 -27.58 28.64
N ALA A 156 35.84 -26.65 28.41
CA ALA A 156 36.83 -26.25 29.40
C ALA A 156 36.25 -25.37 30.54
N ALA A 157 35.10 -24.73 30.29
CA ALA A 157 34.38 -23.90 31.26
C ALA A 157 33.37 -24.68 32.14
N MET A 158 33.16 -25.98 31.87
CA MET A 158 32.37 -26.91 32.70
C MET A 158 33.26 -27.66 33.68
#